data_AF-A0A9E1V8F0-F1
#
_entry.id   AF-A0A9E1V8F0-F1
#
_cell.length_a   1.000
_cell.length_b   1.000
_cell.length_c   1.000
_cell.angle_alpha   90.00
_cell.angle_beta   90.00
_cell.angle_gamma   90.00
#
_symmetry.space_group_name_H-M   'P 1'
#
loop_
_entity.id
_entity.type
_entity.pdbx_description
1 polymer ?
#
loop_
_entity_poly.entity_id
_entity_poly.type
_entity_poly.pdbx_seq_one_letter_code
_entity_poly.pdbx_strand_id
1 'polypeptide(L)' 'MTMDKPNGAEKRRLYLAAFAIALTIDLAISFFKGEAYRPTLIGLAIMIASVLYFAYSYFRDR' A
#
# COMPACT_ATOMS: atom_id res chain seq x y z
N MET A 1 5.78 -23.91 -22.71
CA MET A 1 6.14 -23.17 -21.49
C MET A 1 5.68 -21.74 -21.65
N THR A 2 4.46 -21.43 -21.22
CA THR A 2 3.96 -20.06 -21.11
C THR A 2 4.79 -19.36 -20.03
N MET A 3 5.60 -18.39 -20.43
CA MET A 3 6.26 -17.50 -19.47
C MET A 3 5.16 -16.72 -18.74
N ASP A 4 4.86 -17.13 -17.51
CA ASP A 4 4.07 -16.36 -16.56
C ASP A 4 4.79 -15.03 -16.35
N LYS A 5 4.38 -14.00 -17.12
CA LYS A 5 4.64 -12.62 -16.72
C LYS A 5 4.06 -12.50 -15.31
N PRO A 6 4.84 -12.05 -14.30
CA PRO A 6 4.27 -11.82 -12.98
C PRO A 6 3.05 -10.92 -13.15
N ASN A 7 1.87 -11.48 -12.86
CA ASN A 7 0.59 -10.90 -13.22
C ASN A 7 0.51 -9.52 -12.58
N GLY A 8 0.46 -8.45 -13.38
CA GLY A 8 0.43 -7.07 -12.86
C GLY A 8 -0.68 -6.87 -11.83
N ALA A 9 -1.77 -7.62 -11.97
CA ALA A 9 -2.88 -7.67 -11.03
C ALA A 9 -2.49 -8.23 -9.64
N GLU A 10 -1.62 -9.25 -9.57
CA GLU A 10 -1.15 -9.81 -8.30
C GLU A 10 -0.27 -8.83 -7.54
N LYS A 11 0.65 -8.16 -8.25
CA LYS A 11 1.47 -7.11 -7.64
C LYS A 11 0.62 -5.94 -7.16
N ARG A 12 -0.36 -5.47 -7.96
CA ARG A 12 -1.31 -4.43 -7.51
C ARG A 12 -2.05 -4.83 -6.24
N ARG A 13 -2.53 -6.08 -6.14
CA ARG A 13 -3.19 -6.59 -4.92
C ARG A 13 -2.26 -6.58 -3.72
N LEU A 14 -0.98 -6.95 -3.89
CA LEU A 14 0.01 -6.89 -2.82
C LEU A 14 0.21 -5.47 -2.30
N TYR A 15 0.40 -4.49 -3.19
CA TYR A 15 0.58 -3.09 -2.77
C TYR A 15 -0.69 -2.50 -2.14
N LEU A 16 -1.88 -2.86 -2.63
CA LEU A 16 -3.13 -2.47 -1.97
C LEU A 16 -3.27 -3.08 -0.58
N ALA A 17 -2.91 -4.36 -0.40
CA ALA A 17 -2.89 -4.99 0.90
C ALA A 17 -1.89 -4.33 1.84
N ALA A 18 -0.67 -4.05 1.37
CA ALA A 18 0.35 -3.35 2.14
C ALA A 18 -0.12 -1.96 2.59
N PHE A 19 -0.75 -1.19 1.70
CA PHE A 19 -1.38 0.09 2.03
C PHE A 19 -2.43 -0.06 3.12
N ALA A 20 -3.37 -1.00 2.95
CA ALA A 20 -4.47 -1.20 3.89
C ALA A 20 -3.96 -1.62 5.28
N ILE A 21 -2.98 -2.52 5.33
CA ILE A 21 -2.35 -2.96 6.58
C ILE A 21 -1.64 -1.78 7.27
N ALA A 22 -0.81 -1.03 6.53
CA ALA A 22 -0.09 0.11 7.09
C ALA A 22 -1.05 1.19 7.65
N LEU A 23 -2.09 1.53 6.88
CA LEU A 23 -3.12 2.47 7.31
C LEU A 23 -3.85 1.98 8.57
N THR A 24 -4.22 0.70 8.60
CA THR A 24 -4.94 0.09 9.73
C THR A 24 -4.09 0.11 11.00
N ILE A 25 -2.80 -0.21 10.89
CA ILE A 25 -1.86 -0.17 12.02
C ILE A 25 -1.71 1.25 12.54
N ASP A 26 -1.47 2.24 11.67
CA ASP A 26 -1.33 3.64 12.08
C ASP A 26 -2.61 4.18 12.73
N LEU A 27 -3.78 3.82 12.19
CA LEU A 27 -5.08 4.17 12.78
C LEU A 27 -5.29 3.50 14.13
N ALA A 28 -5.00 2.20 14.26
CA ALA A 28 -5.12 1.48 15.52
C ALA A 28 -4.20 2.10 16.59
N ILE A 29 -2.94 2.39 16.24
CA ILE A 29 -2.00 3.06 17.14
C ILE A 29 -2.53 4.43 17.59
N SER A 30 -3.04 5.24 16.66
CA SER A 30 -3.60 6.56 16.98
C SER A 30 -4.84 6.44 17.87
N PHE A 31 -5.71 5.47 17.58
CA PHE A 31 -6.92 5.17 18.35
C PHE A 31 -6.59 4.73 19.78
N PHE A 32 -5.64 3.80 19.96
CA PHE A 32 -5.22 3.35 21.30
C PHE A 32 -4.52 4.45 22.10
N LYS A 33 -3.88 5.41 21.44
CA LYS A 33 -3.29 6.59 22.10
C LYS A 33 -4.30 7.68 22.42
N GLY A 34 -5.52 7.61 21.87
CA GLY A 34 -6.52 8.68 22.00
C GLY A 34 -6.11 9.99 21.31
N GLU A 35 -5.14 9.93 20.40
CA GLU A 35 -4.62 11.10 19.69
C GLU A 35 -5.25 11.21 18.29
N ALA A 36 -5.21 12.42 17.72
CA ALA A 36 -5.54 12.61 16.32
C ALA A 36 -4.64 11.73 15.44
N TYR A 37 -5.17 11.29 14.30
CA TYR A 37 -4.44 10.41 13.37
C TYR A 37 -3.08 11.02 13.01
N ARG A 38 -2.02 10.31 13.41
CA ARG A 38 -0.64 10.71 13.13
C ARG A 38 0.12 9.49 12.60
N PRO A 39 0.27 9.36 11.27
CA PRO A 39 0.91 8.19 10.69
C PRO A 39 2.36 8.08 11.16
N THR A 40 2.81 6.84 11.37
CA THR A 40 4.23 6.59 11.62
C THR A 40 5.03 6.86 10.34
N LEU A 41 6.30 7.24 10.47
CA LEU A 41 7.18 7.43 9.30
C LEU A 41 7.22 6.17 8.42
N ILE A 42 7.20 4.99 9.05
CA ILE A 42 7.21 3.69 8.37
C ILE A 42 5.88 3.46 7.64
N GLY A 43 4.75 3.64 8.32
CA GLY A 43 3.43 3.49 7.72
C GLY A 43 3.23 4.45 6.55
N LEU A 44 3.64 5.71 6.71
CA LEU A 44 3.61 6.71 5.66
C LEU A 44 4.46 6.33 4.44
N ALA A 45 5.68 5.85 4.66
CA ALA A 45 6.56 5.40 3.57
C ALA A 45 5.94 4.24 2.78
N ILE A 46 5.34 3.25 3.47
CA ILE A 46 4.65 2.12 2.83
C ILE A 46 3.44 2.60 2.03
N MET A 47 2.65 3.51 2.59
CA MET A 47 1.48 4.07 1.91
C MET A 47 1.88 4.82 0.64
N ILE A 48 2.89 5.68 0.71
CA ILE A 48 3.41 6.43 -0.46
C ILE A 48 3.94 5.46 -1.52
N ALA A 49 4.78 4.49 -1.13
CA ALA A 49 5.32 3.50 -2.07
C ALA A 49 4.20 2.71 -2.77
N SER A 50 3.14 2.36 -2.03
CA SER A 50 1.99 1.63 -2.57
C SER A 50 1.17 2.47 -3.55
N VAL A 51 0.94 3.75 -3.24
CA VAL A 51 0.26 4.68 -4.14
C VAL A 51 1.08 4.93 -5.40
N LEU A 52 2.40 5.13 -5.27
CA LEU A 52 3.30 5.32 -6.41
C LEU A 52 3.31 4.11 -7.34
N TYR A 53 3.40 2.90 -6.77
CA TYR A 53 3.34 1.68 -7.56
C TYR A 53 1.99 1.52 -8.26
N PHE A 54 0.90 1.78 -7.54
CA PHE A 54 -0.45 1.70 -8.10
C PHE A 54 -0.63 2.68 -9.27
N ALA A 55 -0.22 3.93 -9.09
CA ALA A 55 -0.26 4.95 -10.15
C ALA A 55 0.61 4.52 -11.35
N TYR A 56 1.85 4.12 -11.12
CA TYR A 56 2.75 3.64 -12.18
C TYR A 56 2.14 2.47 -12.95
N SER A 57 1.65 1.46 -12.24
CA SER A 57 1.05 0.28 -12.87
C SER A 57 -0.21 0.66 -13.66
N TYR A 58 -1.04 1.54 -13.12
CA TYR A 58 -2.26 2.02 -13.78
C TYR A 58 -1.98 2.78 -15.08
N PHE A 59 -0.96 3.66 -15.10
CA PHE A 59 -0.55 4.35 -16.32
C PHE A 59 0.18 3.45 -17.31
N ARG A 60 0.84 2.37 -16.85
CA ARG A 60 1.60 1.46 -17.72
C ARG A 60 0.75 0.36 -18.36
N ASP A 61 -0.31 -0.10 -17.70
CA ASP A 61 -1.24 -1.07 -18.29
C ASP A 61 -2.38 -0.40 -19.09
N ARG A 62 -2.41 0.94 -19.15
CA ARG A 62 -3.23 1.69 -20.12
C ARG A 62 -2.47 1.88 -21.42
#